data_AF-A0AAP0ZLK8-F1
#
_entry.id   AF-A0AAP0ZLK8-F1
#
_cell.length_a   1.000
_cell.length_b   1.000
_cell.length_c   1.000
_cell.angle_alpha   90.00
_cell.angle_beta   90.00
_cell.angle_gamma   90.00
#
_symmetry.space_group_name_H-M   'P 1'
#
loop_
_entity.id
_entity.type
_entity.pdbx_description
1 polymer ?
#
loop_
_entity_poly.entity_id
_entity_poly.type
_entity_poly.pdbx_seq_one_letter_code
_entity_poly.pdbx_strand_id
1 'polypeptide(L)'
;MHWDYNGSQVDYDTSDTSAVNLHNDFHVYRLTWDPQFIRVAIDGQQYFEFAISNIEGASLHEFHQQQYLLLNLAVGGTFTGMTSPAAVTAPLPGKMEIDYIRLYQNPRAHLYVGAQHAVPAGCVGVFTQQADSSARPTFGQDAELYL
;
A
#
# COMPACT_ATOMS: atom_id res chain seq x y z
N MET A 1 -4.04 -8.47 4.44
CA MET A 1 -4.61 -7.28 5.10
C MET A 1 -4.37 -7.40 6.59
N HIS A 2 -3.97 -6.33 7.26
CA HIS A 2 -3.69 -6.34 8.70
C HIS A 2 -4.47 -5.21 9.37
N TRP A 3 -5.05 -5.45 10.54
CA TRP A 3 -5.78 -4.43 11.32
C TRP A 3 -5.77 -4.75 12.81
N ASP A 4 -6.32 -3.85 13.65
CA ASP A 4 -6.49 -4.09 15.08
C ASP A 4 -7.84 -4.76 15.36
N TYR A 5 -7.80 -5.83 16.14
CA TYR A 5 -8.97 -6.44 16.72
C TYR A 5 -8.84 -6.45 18.25
N ASN A 6 -9.40 -5.42 18.89
CA ASN A 6 -9.41 -5.26 20.34
C ASN A 6 -7.99 -5.28 20.96
N GLY A 7 -7.05 -4.55 20.36
CA GLY A 7 -5.66 -4.46 20.83
C GLY A 7 -4.75 -5.60 20.37
N SER A 8 -5.26 -6.51 19.55
CA SER A 8 -4.49 -7.58 18.92
C SER A 8 -4.36 -7.35 17.43
N GLN A 9 -3.14 -7.50 16.89
CA GLN A 9 -2.94 -7.54 15.45
C GLN A 9 -3.59 -8.79 14.88
N VAL A 10 -4.44 -8.60 13.87
CA VAL A 10 -5.04 -9.68 13.09
C VAL A 10 -4.79 -9.46 11.62
N ASP A 11 -4.88 -10.55 10.86
CA ASP A 11 -4.62 -10.53 9.43
C ASP A 11 -5.54 -11.44 8.64
N TYR A 12 -5.67 -11.10 7.37
CA TYR A 12 -6.38 -11.87 6.36
C TYR A 12 -5.55 -11.85 5.07
N ASP A 13 -4.99 -12.98 4.71
CA ASP A 13 -4.15 -13.17 3.54
C ASP A 13 -4.67 -14.28 2.62
N THR A 14 -4.24 -14.20 1.37
CA THR A 14 -4.36 -15.28 0.39
C THR A 14 -3.01 -15.41 -0.29
N SER A 15 -2.63 -16.64 -0.64
CA SER A 15 -1.44 -16.87 -1.46
C SER A 15 -1.84 -17.37 -2.83
N ASP A 16 -1.18 -16.83 -3.86
CA ASP A 16 -1.31 -17.29 -5.23
C ASP A 16 0.08 -17.28 -5.89
N THR A 17 0.33 -18.25 -6.75
CA THR A 17 1.53 -18.27 -7.58
C THR A 17 1.14 -17.91 -8.99
N SER A 18 1.45 -16.68 -9.39
CA SER A 18 1.19 -16.20 -10.74
C SER A 18 1.81 -17.14 -11.78
N ALA A 19 1.02 -17.51 -12.78
CA ALA A 19 1.49 -18.29 -13.93
C ALA A 19 2.43 -17.48 -14.85
N VAL A 20 2.44 -16.16 -14.71
CA VAL A 20 3.29 -15.24 -15.46
C VAL A 20 4.32 -14.57 -14.57
N ASN A 21 5.45 -14.20 -15.16
CA ASN A 21 6.46 -13.39 -14.48
C ASN A 21 5.88 -12.00 -14.17
N LEU A 22 6.12 -11.50 -12.96
CA LEU A 22 5.61 -10.20 -12.48
C LEU A 22 6.70 -9.13 -12.27
N HIS A 23 7.96 -9.40 -12.65
CA HIS A 23 9.11 -8.53 -12.35
C HIS A 23 10.00 -8.17 -13.55
N ASN A 24 9.70 -8.68 -14.75
CA ASN A 24 10.45 -8.40 -15.98
C ASN A 24 9.70 -7.45 -16.93
N ASP A 25 8.46 -7.08 -16.63
CA ASP A 25 7.64 -6.17 -17.44
C ASP A 25 6.67 -5.36 -16.55
N PHE A 26 6.03 -4.35 -17.11
CA PHE A 26 4.99 -3.57 -16.44
C PHE A 26 3.69 -4.36 -16.34
N HIS A 27 3.09 -4.37 -15.15
CA HIS A 27 1.79 -4.96 -14.87
C HIS A 27 0.85 -3.93 -14.25
N VAL A 28 -0.46 -4.08 -14.52
CA VAL A 28 -1.47 -3.19 -13.95
C VAL A 28 -1.99 -3.79 -12.65
N TYR A 29 -1.56 -3.21 -11.54
CA TYR A 29 -2.11 -3.49 -10.22
C TYR A 29 -3.31 -2.58 -9.94
N ARG A 30 -4.45 -3.17 -9.61
CA ARG A 30 -5.68 -2.44 -9.30
C ARG A 30 -6.20 -2.81 -7.91
N LEU A 31 -6.25 -1.81 -7.04
CA LEU A 31 -7.00 -1.86 -5.78
C LEU A 31 -8.39 -1.25 -6.01
N THR A 32 -9.44 -2.02 -5.75
CA THR A 32 -10.81 -1.50 -5.65
C THR A 32 -11.23 -1.51 -4.20
N TRP A 33 -11.62 -0.34 -3.69
CA TRP A 33 -12.01 -0.17 -2.29
C TRP A 33 -13.34 0.57 -2.24
N ASP A 34 -14.35 -0.10 -1.70
CA ASP A 34 -15.67 0.46 -1.45
C ASP A 34 -16.14 0.08 -0.03
N PRO A 35 -17.27 0.61 0.48
CA PRO A 35 -17.73 0.31 1.84
C PRO A 35 -18.06 -1.16 2.11
N GLN A 36 -18.05 -2.02 1.10
CA GLN A 36 -18.35 -3.44 1.25
C GLN A 36 -17.11 -4.31 1.09
N PHE A 37 -16.18 -3.96 0.20
CA PHE A 37 -15.03 -4.81 -0.12
C PHE A 37 -13.74 -4.04 -0.43
N ILE A 38 -12.63 -4.72 -0.16
CA ILE A 38 -11.31 -4.42 -0.71
C ILE A 38 -10.93 -5.56 -1.65
N ARG A 39 -10.61 -5.24 -2.91
CA ARG A 39 -10.24 -6.21 -3.94
C ARG A 39 -8.95 -5.82 -4.62
N VAL A 40 -8.10 -6.81 -4.89
CA VAL A 40 -6.86 -6.62 -5.66
C VAL A 40 -6.91 -7.46 -6.92
N ALA A 41 -6.57 -6.83 -8.04
CA ALA A 41 -6.41 -7.48 -9.33
C ALA A 41 -5.05 -7.13 -9.96
N ILE A 42 -4.49 -8.07 -10.72
CA ILE A 42 -3.30 -7.88 -11.54
C ILE A 42 -3.70 -8.19 -12.97
N ASP A 43 -3.45 -7.26 -13.89
CA ASP A 43 -3.81 -7.36 -15.32
C ASP A 43 -5.28 -7.74 -15.55
N GLY A 44 -6.16 -7.22 -14.70
CA GLY A 44 -7.60 -7.45 -14.75
C GLY A 44 -8.07 -8.75 -14.10
N GLN A 45 -7.18 -9.67 -13.70
CA GLN A 45 -7.52 -10.88 -12.95
C GLN A 45 -7.55 -10.59 -11.45
N GLN A 46 -8.66 -10.93 -10.77
CA GLN A 46 -8.79 -10.73 -9.32
C GLN A 46 -8.08 -11.84 -8.56
N TYR A 47 -7.20 -11.47 -7.63
CA TYR A 47 -6.44 -12.40 -6.79
C TYR A 47 -6.86 -12.34 -5.32
N PHE A 48 -7.48 -11.23 -4.91
CA PHE A 48 -7.82 -11.00 -3.51
C PHE A 48 -9.16 -10.30 -3.39
N GLU A 49 -9.96 -10.72 -2.41
CA GLU A 49 -11.18 -10.06 -1.98
C GLU A 49 -11.31 -10.17 -0.46
N PHE A 50 -11.62 -9.05 0.18
CA PHE A 50 -11.85 -8.98 1.62
C PHE A 50 -13.11 -8.17 1.89
N ALA A 51 -14.10 -8.81 2.54
CA ALA A 51 -15.35 -8.18 2.91
C ALA A 51 -15.16 -7.31 4.15
N ILE A 52 -15.49 -6.02 4.03
CA ILE A 52 -15.33 -5.02 5.08
C ILE A 52 -16.65 -4.40 5.56
N SER A 53 -17.79 -4.98 5.16
CA SER A 53 -19.12 -4.44 5.51
C SER A 53 -19.53 -4.68 6.96
N ASN A 54 -18.99 -5.69 7.64
CA ASN A 54 -19.32 -5.98 9.04
C ASN A 54 -18.36 -5.25 9.99
N ILE A 55 -18.51 -3.93 10.06
CA ILE A 55 -17.59 -3.03 10.76
C ILE A 55 -17.38 -3.47 12.22
N GLU A 56 -18.47 -3.55 13.00
CA GLU A 56 -18.39 -3.87 14.43
C GLU A 56 -17.99 -5.33 14.68
N GLY A 57 -18.54 -6.28 13.91
CA GLY A 57 -18.35 -7.70 14.18
C GLY A 57 -16.91 -8.20 14.01
N ALA A 58 -16.12 -7.51 13.19
CA ALA A 58 -14.71 -7.84 12.94
C ALA A 58 -13.74 -6.68 13.24
N SER A 59 -14.20 -5.64 13.97
CA SER A 59 -13.40 -4.44 14.29
C SER A 59 -12.79 -3.76 13.05
N LEU A 60 -13.53 -3.66 11.95
CA LEU A 60 -13.01 -3.23 10.63
C LEU A 60 -13.06 -1.71 10.40
N HIS A 61 -13.15 -0.93 11.48
CA HIS A 61 -13.32 0.52 11.44
C HIS A 61 -12.21 1.26 10.67
N GLU A 62 -10.98 0.74 10.69
CA GLU A 62 -9.82 1.27 9.99
C GLU A 62 -10.02 1.29 8.48
N PHE A 63 -10.76 0.31 7.94
CA PHE A 63 -11.04 0.23 6.51
C PHE A 63 -12.08 1.25 6.03
N HIS A 64 -12.66 2.00 6.96
CA HIS A 64 -13.63 3.09 6.70
C HIS A 64 -13.09 4.45 7.14
N GLN A 65 -11.81 4.53 7.51
CA GLN A 65 -11.13 5.80 7.79
C GLN A 65 -10.46 6.38 6.54
N GLN A 66 -10.02 7.62 6.63
CA GLN A 66 -9.15 8.23 5.62
C GLN A 66 -7.80 7.50 5.59
N GLN A 67 -7.32 7.21 4.39
CA GLN A 67 -6.08 6.46 4.15
C GLN A 67 -5.21 7.19 3.14
N TYR A 68 -3.92 6.87 3.13
CA TYR A 68 -2.96 7.36 2.13
C TYR A 68 -2.34 6.19 1.38
N LEU A 69 -1.88 6.47 0.15
CA LEU A 69 -1.15 5.48 -0.64
C LEU A 69 0.33 5.52 -0.25
N LEU A 70 0.90 4.36 0.06
CA LEU A 70 2.33 4.16 0.30
C LEU A 70 2.87 3.15 -0.71
N LEU A 71 3.96 3.51 -1.37
CA LEU A 71 4.69 2.64 -2.30
C LEU A 71 6.15 2.60 -1.86
N ASN A 72 6.65 1.41 -1.56
CA ASN A 72 8.03 1.22 -1.10
C ASN A 72 8.61 -0.08 -1.66
N LEU A 73 9.93 -0.12 -1.84
CA LEU A 73 10.67 -1.33 -2.17
C LEU A 73 11.37 -1.86 -0.91
N ALA A 74 10.74 -2.81 -0.22
CA ALA A 74 11.31 -3.44 0.97
C ALA A 74 12.22 -4.61 0.60
N VAL A 75 13.37 -4.74 1.27
CA VAL A 75 14.34 -5.82 1.06
C VAL A 75 14.58 -6.56 2.39
N GLY A 76 14.41 -7.88 2.39
CA GLY A 76 14.64 -8.73 3.56
C GLY A 76 13.51 -8.65 4.61
N GLY A 77 13.87 -8.80 5.88
CA GLY A 77 12.96 -8.66 7.02
C GLY A 77 12.22 -9.95 7.40
N THR A 78 11.42 -9.86 8.47
CA THR A 78 10.72 -11.00 9.08
C THR A 78 9.80 -11.72 8.10
N PHE A 79 9.14 -10.99 7.20
CA PHE A 79 8.25 -11.56 6.19
C PHE A 79 8.97 -12.56 5.27
N THR A 80 10.19 -12.23 4.82
CA THR A 80 10.98 -13.11 3.94
C THR A 80 11.82 -14.13 4.71
N GLY A 81 11.94 -13.98 6.03
CA GLY A 81 12.89 -14.73 6.85
C GLY A 81 14.36 -14.32 6.67
N MET A 82 14.66 -13.37 5.77
CA MET A 82 16.01 -12.88 5.50
C MET A 82 16.33 -11.70 6.43
N THR A 83 16.78 -12.01 7.66
CA THR A 83 17.03 -11.01 8.71
C THR A 83 18.48 -10.49 8.76
N SER A 84 19.34 -10.94 7.84
CA SER A 84 20.71 -10.44 7.71
C SER A 84 21.02 -10.05 6.26
N PRO A 85 21.89 -9.06 6.01
CA PRO A 85 22.25 -8.66 4.65
C PRO A 85 22.80 -9.81 3.79
N ALA A 86 23.58 -10.72 4.41
CA ALA A 86 24.15 -11.88 3.71
C ALA A 86 23.11 -12.91 3.25
N ALA A 87 21.90 -12.89 3.82
CA ALA A 87 20.80 -13.77 3.42
C ALA A 87 20.00 -13.24 2.23
N VAL A 88 20.18 -11.96 1.86
CA VAL A 88 19.48 -11.35 0.73
C VAL A 88 20.04 -11.92 -0.58
N THR A 89 19.18 -12.55 -1.37
CA THR A 89 19.53 -13.14 -2.67
C THR A 89 19.16 -12.27 -3.87
N ALA A 90 18.37 -11.21 -3.64
CA ALA A 90 17.95 -10.29 -4.69
C ALA A 90 19.17 -9.54 -5.27
N PRO A 91 19.26 -9.35 -6.60
CA PRO A 91 20.31 -8.54 -7.20
C PRO A 91 20.14 -7.08 -6.77
N LEU A 92 21.24 -6.45 -6.36
CA LEU A 92 21.28 -5.05 -5.93
C LEU A 92 22.17 -4.21 -6.87
N PRO A 93 21.82 -2.93 -7.13
CA PRO A 93 20.69 -2.19 -6.56
C PRO A 93 19.33 -2.62 -7.15
N GLY A 94 18.32 -2.77 -6.29
CA GLY A 94 16.94 -3.02 -6.70
C GLY A 94 16.24 -1.75 -7.16
N LYS A 95 15.29 -1.87 -8.09
CA LYS A 95 14.47 -0.76 -8.59
C LYS A 95 13.00 -1.12 -8.56
N MET A 96 12.16 -0.12 -8.30
CA MET A 96 10.72 -0.17 -8.48
C MET A 96 10.37 0.88 -9.53
N GLU A 97 10.00 0.43 -10.72
CA GLU A 97 9.67 1.30 -11.85
C GLU A 97 8.14 1.47 -11.92
N ILE A 98 7.68 2.72 -11.96
CA ILE A 98 6.26 3.07 -11.99
C ILE A 98 6.03 3.97 -13.18
N ASP A 99 5.26 3.48 -14.16
CA ASP A 99 4.86 4.28 -15.33
C ASP A 99 3.77 5.30 -14.96
N TYR A 100 2.76 4.88 -14.19
CA TYR A 100 1.71 5.78 -13.73
C TYR A 100 1.03 5.33 -12.44
N ILE A 101 0.37 6.29 -11.78
CA ILE A 101 -0.65 6.06 -10.75
C ILE A 101 -1.94 6.72 -11.24
N ARG A 102 -3.06 5.99 -11.19
CA ARG A 102 -4.39 6.53 -11.54
C ARG A 102 -5.34 6.34 -10.37
N LEU A 103 -6.01 7.41 -10.00
CA LEU A 103 -7.02 7.44 -8.95
C LEU A 103 -8.37 7.77 -9.57
N TYR A 104 -9.37 6.95 -9.29
CA TYR A 104 -10.73 7.16 -9.76
C TYR A 104 -11.62 7.39 -8.54
N GLN A 105 -12.39 8.47 -8.57
CA GLN A 105 -13.42 8.74 -7.57
C GLN A 105 -14.80 8.53 -8.19
N ASN A 106 -15.70 7.90 -7.43
CA ASN A 106 -17.13 7.95 -7.71
C ASN A 106 -17.73 9.20 -7.02
N PRO A 107 -18.99 9.57 -7.28
CA PRO A 107 -19.60 10.77 -6.68
C PRO A 107 -19.67 10.79 -5.13
N ARG A 108 -19.40 9.65 -4.47
CA ARG A 108 -19.37 9.51 -3.01
C ARG A 108 -17.96 9.40 -2.44
N ALA A 109 -16.94 9.38 -3.29
CA ALA A 109 -15.54 9.39 -2.89
C ALA A 109 -15.00 10.82 -2.95
N HIS A 110 -14.18 11.18 -1.96
CA HIS A 110 -13.49 12.46 -1.92
C HIS A 110 -12.00 12.22 -2.14
N LEU A 111 -11.49 12.70 -3.27
CA LEU A 111 -10.06 12.68 -3.54
C LEU A 111 -9.42 14.02 -3.13
N TYR A 112 -8.49 13.97 -2.19
CA TYR A 112 -7.69 15.11 -1.79
C TYR A 112 -6.35 15.06 -2.51
N VAL A 113 -6.20 15.86 -3.56
CA VAL A 113 -4.91 16.09 -4.20
C VAL A 113 -4.26 17.31 -3.53
N GLY A 114 -3.02 17.16 -3.08
CA GLY A 114 -2.34 18.09 -2.16
C GLY A 114 -2.26 19.57 -2.59
N ALA A 115 -2.58 19.89 -3.85
CA ALA A 115 -2.57 21.27 -4.35
C ALA A 115 -3.87 22.06 -4.07
N GLN A 116 -5.00 21.39 -3.77
CA GLN A 116 -6.33 22.06 -3.73
C GLN A 116 -6.97 22.15 -2.33
N HIS A 117 -6.37 21.55 -1.31
CA HIS A 117 -6.85 21.61 0.06
C HIS A 117 -5.68 21.93 0.99
N ALA A 118 -5.89 22.80 1.99
CA ALA A 118 -4.93 22.94 3.06
C ALA A 118 -4.66 21.54 3.63
N VAL A 119 -3.39 21.13 3.70
CA VAL A 119 -2.98 19.88 4.33
C VAL A 119 -3.68 19.82 5.68
N PRO A 120 -4.60 18.86 5.93
CA PRO A 120 -5.25 18.74 7.22
C PRO A 120 -4.16 18.65 8.30
N ALA A 121 -4.32 19.36 9.42
CA ALA A 121 -3.34 19.28 10.50
C ALA A 121 -3.22 17.81 10.96
N GLY A 122 -2.12 17.15 10.59
CA GLY A 122 -1.93 15.70 10.75
C GLY A 122 -0.91 15.11 9.77
N CYS A 123 -0.53 13.84 9.97
CA CYS A 123 0.54 13.15 9.24
C CYS A 123 0.08 12.58 7.88
N VAL A 124 -0.38 13.41 6.94
CA VAL A 124 -0.82 12.91 5.61
C VAL A 124 -0.11 13.65 4.48
N GLY A 125 0.54 12.91 3.58
CA GLY A 125 1.23 13.40 2.38
C GLY A 125 1.54 12.23 1.44
N VAL A 126 1.93 12.50 0.19
CA VAL A 126 2.49 11.47 -0.69
C VAL A 126 4.01 11.58 -0.65
N PHE A 127 4.67 10.48 -0.34
CA PHE A 127 6.10 10.47 0.00
C PHE A 127 6.88 9.57 -0.95
N THR A 128 8.08 10.01 -1.35
CA THR A 128 9.13 9.14 -1.88
C THR A 128 10.22 9.02 -0.82
N GLN A 129 10.60 7.80 -0.46
CA GLN A 129 11.64 7.55 0.54
C GLN A 129 13.01 7.45 -0.14
N GLN A 130 13.95 8.32 0.24
CA GLN A 130 15.38 8.15 -0.05
C GLN A 130 16.25 7.88 1.20
N ALA A 131 15.67 7.90 2.40
CA ALA A 131 16.42 7.74 3.65
C ALA A 131 16.48 6.28 4.15
N ASP A 132 17.63 5.95 4.74
CA ASP A 132 17.97 4.67 5.40
C ASP A 132 16.85 4.20 6.35
N SER A 133 16.67 2.89 6.40
CA SER A 133 15.63 2.08 7.05
C SER A 133 15.32 2.37 8.54
N SER A 134 16.02 3.33 9.16
CA SER A 134 15.91 3.67 10.58
C SER A 134 15.33 5.05 10.89
N ALA A 135 15.04 5.90 9.90
CA ALA A 135 14.54 7.26 10.13
C ALA A 135 13.03 7.40 9.82
N ARG A 136 12.30 8.07 10.74
CA ARG A 136 10.92 8.54 10.48
C ARG A 136 10.98 9.78 9.58
N PRO A 137 10.08 9.93 8.59
CA PRO A 137 10.08 11.08 7.68
C PRO A 137 9.77 12.40 8.40
N THR A 138 10.45 13.47 8.01
CA THR A 138 10.20 14.85 8.49
C THR A 138 9.48 15.67 7.42
N PHE A 139 8.38 16.32 7.79
CA PHE A 139 7.56 17.13 6.87
C PHE A 139 8.38 18.30 6.28
N GLY A 140 8.43 18.40 4.95
CA GLY A 140 9.03 19.52 4.22
C GLY A 140 10.55 19.45 3.99
N GLN A 141 11.19 18.30 4.22
CA GLN A 141 12.64 18.11 3.97
C GLN A 141 12.93 16.89 3.07
N ASP A 142 12.23 15.77 3.27
CA ASP A 142 12.73 14.45 2.82
C ASP A 142 11.83 13.71 1.81
N ALA A 143 10.87 14.37 1.17
CA ALA A 143 10.00 13.71 0.19
C ALA A 143 9.42 14.69 -0.85
N GLU A 144 9.62 14.36 -2.13
CA GLU A 144 8.93 15.01 -3.24
C GLU A 144 8.20 13.95 -4.07
N LEU A 145 6.87 14.04 -4.13
CA LEU A 145 6.10 13.50 -5.25
C LEU A 145 5.55 14.67 -6.05
N TYR A 146 5.93 14.72 -7.32
CA TYR A 146 5.28 15.55 -8.31
C TYR A 146 4.21 14.70 -9.01
N LEU A 147 2.97 15.16 -8.96
CA LEU A 147 1.88 14.71 -9.84
C LEU A 147 1.79 15.66 -11.03
#